data_AF-A0A7X7DTM2-F1
#
_entry.id   AF-A0A7X7DTM2-F1
#
_cell.length_a   1.000
_cell.length_b   1.000
_cell.length_c   1.000
_cell.angle_alpha   90.00
_cell.angle_beta   90.00
_cell.angle_gamma   90.00
#
_symmetry.space_group_name_H-M   'P 1'
#
loop_
_entity.id
_entity.type
_entity.pdbx_description
1 polymer ?
#
loop_
_entity_poly.entity_id
_entity_poly.type
_entity_poly.pdbx_seq_one_letter_code
_entity_poly.pdbx_strand_id
1 'polypeptide(L)'
;MDAIRRMIKDRCMEKEEPFCASACPFHLDVREFIARMQRGAFNTAFRLFSNTTGFPAIVAAHCHEPCAAVCPRGTVDAPVQLNLLEKAAVAYAANTKPNSYNLPPKKGRIAVVG
;
A
#
# COMPACT_ATOMS: atom_id res chain seq x y z
N MET A 1 34.32 17.37 8.11
CA MET A 1 33.68 16.34 7.26
C MET A 1 33.24 15.11 8.06
N ASP A 2 34.01 14.64 9.05
CA ASP A 2 33.70 13.40 9.78
C ASP A 2 32.45 13.47 10.67
N ALA A 3 32.16 14.62 11.27
CA ALA A 3 30.95 14.83 12.07
C ALA A 3 29.65 14.65 11.25
N ILE A 4 29.64 15.17 10.01
CA ILE A 4 28.48 15.03 9.09
C ILE A 4 28.32 13.56 8.68
N ARG A 5 29.41 12.87 8.34
CA ARG A 5 29.37 11.44 7.99
C ARG A 5 28.82 10.59 9.13
N ARG A 6 29.22 10.89 10.38
CA ARG A 6 28.73 10.20 11.57
C ARG A 6 27.24 10.46 11.81
N MET A 7 26.81 11.73 11.72
CA MET A 7 25.40 12.10 11.83
C MET A 7 24.52 11.41 10.79
N ILE A 8 24.96 11.34 9.52
CA ILE A 8 24.22 10.64 8.46
C ILE A 8 24.13 9.15 8.79
N LYS A 9 25.25 8.51 9.17
CA LYS A 9 25.27 7.08 9.49
C LYS A 9 24.34 6.72 10.64
N ASP A 10 24.28 7.56 11.67
CA ASP A 10 23.50 7.30 12.89
C ASP A 10 22.01 7.67 12.74
N ARG A 11 21.63 8.49 11.75
CA ARG A 11 20.24 8.95 11.54
C ARG A 11 19.64 8.57 10.18
N CYS A 12 20.36 7.81 9.35
CA CYS A 12 19.87 7.37 8.05
C CYS A 12 18.77 6.32 8.24
N MET A 13 17.54 6.65 7.83
CA MET A 13 16.39 5.75 7.84
C MET A 13 16.13 5.11 6.46
N GLU A 14 17.12 5.12 5.55
CA GLU A 14 16.94 4.66 4.16
C GLU A 14 16.47 3.19 4.07
N LYS A 15 16.92 2.35 5.01
CA LYS A 15 16.58 0.92 5.04
C LYS A 15 15.35 0.59 5.89
N GLU A 16 14.80 1.58 6.58
CA GLU A 16 13.65 1.38 7.44
C GLU A 16 12.37 1.39 6.62
N GLU A 17 11.37 0.65 7.09
CA GLU A 17 10.06 0.65 6.46
C GLU A 17 9.38 2.04 6.67
N PRO A 18 8.70 2.60 5.65
CA PRO A 18 7.97 3.84 5.82
C PRO A 18 6.88 3.70 6.90
N PHE A 19 6.72 4.72 7.75
CA PHE A 19 5.72 4.75 8.83
C PHE A 19 4.33 4.29 8.39
N CYS A 20 3.87 4.74 7.21
CA CYS A 20 2.56 4.38 6.67
C CYS A 20 2.43 2.90 6.29
N ALA A 21 3.50 2.28 5.79
CA ALA A 21 3.52 0.86 5.47
C ALA A 21 3.56 0.02 6.76
N SER A 22 4.36 0.42 7.75
CA SER A 22 4.43 -0.27 9.05
C SER A 22 3.14 -0.18 9.86
N ALA A 23 2.39 0.92 9.75
CA ALA A 23 1.09 1.06 10.40
C ALA A 23 -0.06 0.39 9.64
N CYS A 24 0.12 0.08 8.36
CA CYS A 24 -0.90 -0.60 7.57
C CYS A 24 -0.95 -2.08 7.96
N PRO A 25 -2.12 -2.64 8.36
CA PRO A 25 -2.21 -4.06 8.72
C PRO A 25 -1.91 -5.01 7.55
N PHE A 26 -1.97 -4.51 6.32
CA PHE A 26 -1.65 -5.27 5.11
C PHE A 26 -0.23 -5.02 4.59
N HIS A 27 0.57 -4.15 5.23
CA HIS A 27 1.90 -3.76 4.75
C HIS A 27 1.89 -3.30 3.28
N LEU A 28 0.92 -2.44 2.92
CA LEU A 28 0.85 -1.87 1.59
C LEU A 28 2.10 -1.02 1.32
N ASP A 29 2.76 -1.25 0.18
CA ASP A 29 3.82 -0.37 -0.30
C ASP A 29 3.22 0.95 -0.79
N VAL A 30 3.03 1.87 0.17
CA VAL A 30 2.41 3.18 -0.05
C VAL A 30 3.24 4.04 -0.99
N ARG A 31 4.58 3.91 -0.98
CA ARG A 31 5.46 4.73 -1.83
C ARG A 31 5.29 4.35 -3.30
N GLU A 32 5.34 3.05 -3.59
CA GLU A 32 5.11 2.54 -4.94
C GLU A 32 3.65 2.77 -5.39
N PHE A 33 2.68 2.60 -4.48
CA PHE A 33 1.29 2.88 -4.77
C PHE A 33 1.06 4.33 -5.19
N ILE A 34 1.56 5.31 -4.40
CA ILE A 34 1.46 6.73 -4.73
C ILE A 34 2.18 7.04 -6.04
N ALA A 35 3.37 6.47 -6.29
CA ALA A 35 4.10 6.68 -7.54
C ALA A 35 3.30 6.23 -8.77
N ARG A 36 2.54 5.13 -8.68
CA ARG A 36 1.64 4.68 -9.76
C ARG A 36 0.44 5.61 -9.92
N MET A 37 -0.15 6.05 -8.82
CA MET A 37 -1.27 7.00 -8.84
C MET A 37 -0.88 8.34 -9.46
N GLN A 38 0.32 8.87 -9.13
CA GLN A 38 0.84 10.11 -9.72
C GLN A 38 1.02 10.03 -11.24
N ARG A 39 1.32 8.85 -11.78
CA ARG A 39 1.45 8.60 -13.22
C ARG A 39 0.09 8.36 -13.91
N GLY A 40 -1.03 8.42 -13.18
CA GLY A 40 -2.36 8.05 -13.68
C GLY A 40 -2.51 6.56 -14.00
N ALA A 41 -1.60 5.71 -13.49
CA ALA A 41 -1.57 4.29 -13.79
C ALA A 41 -2.55 3.50 -12.88
N PHE A 42 -3.85 3.85 -12.93
CA PHE A 42 -4.88 3.31 -12.04
C PHE A 42 -4.95 1.77 -12.06
N ASN A 43 -4.80 1.14 -13.23
CA ASN A 43 -4.81 -0.32 -13.34
C ASN A 43 -3.66 -0.99 -12.59
N THR A 44 -2.44 -0.42 -12.64
CA THR A 44 -1.28 -1.01 -11.96
C THR A 44 -1.28 -0.68 -10.47
N ALA A 45 -1.81 0.49 -10.09
CA ALA A 45 -2.04 0.86 -8.69
C ALA A 45 -3.09 -0.06 -8.06
N PHE A 46 -4.23 -0.25 -8.71
CA PHE A 46 -5.27 -1.19 -8.28
C PHE A 46 -4.74 -2.61 -8.17
N ARG A 47 -3.93 -3.07 -9.14
CA ARG A 47 -3.33 -4.41 -9.09
C ARG A 47 -2.39 -4.58 -7.89
N LEU A 48 -1.55 -3.58 -7.59
CA LEU A 48 -0.72 -3.60 -6.37
C LEU A 48 -1.60 -3.72 -5.13
N PHE A 49 -2.59 -2.84 -5.00
CA PHE A 49 -3.49 -2.78 -3.86
C PHE A 49 -4.30 -4.08 -3.69
N SER A 50 -4.82 -4.62 -4.78
CA SER A 50 -5.57 -5.89 -4.80
C SER A 50 -4.70 -7.08 -4.41
N ASN A 51 -3.45 -7.14 -4.86
CA ASN A 51 -2.53 -8.21 -4.48
C ASN A 51 -2.18 -8.18 -2.99
N THR A 52 -2.09 -6.97 -2.41
CA THR A 52 -1.77 -6.80 -1.00
C THR A 52 -2.96 -7.08 -0.08
N THR A 53 -4.16 -6.61 -0.44
CA THR A 53 -5.33 -6.62 0.45
C THR A 53 -6.32 -7.76 0.20
N GLY A 54 -6.29 -8.38 -0.97
CA GLY A 54 -7.26 -9.40 -1.40
C GLY A 54 -8.65 -8.83 -1.76
N PHE A 55 -9.19 -7.95 -0.92
CA PHE A 55 -10.50 -7.32 -1.09
C PHE A 55 -10.41 -5.78 -1.15
N PRO A 56 -9.82 -5.22 -2.22
CA PRO A 56 -9.48 -3.80 -2.28
C PRO A 56 -10.68 -2.87 -2.11
N ALA A 57 -11.85 -3.23 -2.65
CA ALA A 57 -13.06 -2.43 -2.51
C ALA A 57 -13.58 -2.37 -1.06
N ILE A 58 -13.51 -3.49 -0.33
CA ILE A 58 -13.94 -3.55 1.08
C ILE A 58 -12.99 -2.73 1.93
N VAL A 59 -11.68 -2.94 1.74
CA VAL A 59 -10.64 -2.22 2.50
C VAL A 59 -10.73 -0.73 2.23
N ALA A 60 -10.81 -0.28 0.98
CA ALA A 60 -10.95 1.15 0.67
C ALA A 60 -12.23 1.77 1.25
N ALA A 61 -13.32 0.99 1.37
CA ALA A 61 -14.55 1.51 1.96
C ALA A 61 -14.50 1.60 3.50
N HIS A 62 -13.77 0.71 4.18
CA HIS A 62 -13.82 0.53 5.64
C HIS A 62 -12.50 0.83 6.36
N CYS A 63 -11.47 1.29 5.65
CA CYS A 63 -10.18 1.62 6.26
C CYS A 63 -10.33 2.76 7.28
N HIS A 64 -9.84 2.54 8.50
CA HIS A 64 -9.79 3.55 9.58
C HIS A 64 -8.55 4.47 9.49
N GLU A 65 -7.76 4.37 8.42
CA GLU A 65 -6.61 5.23 8.12
C GLU A 65 -5.51 5.28 9.20
N PRO A 66 -5.03 4.13 9.74
CA PRO A 66 -3.94 4.14 10.73
C PRO A 66 -2.66 4.80 10.19
N CYS A 67 -2.45 4.75 8.87
CA CYS A 67 -1.35 5.39 8.17
C CYS A 67 -1.39 6.94 8.24
N ALA A 68 -2.57 7.55 8.36
CA ALA A 68 -2.70 9.00 8.48
C ALA A 68 -2.20 9.49 9.85
N ALA A 69 -2.46 8.73 10.92
CA ALA A 69 -2.05 9.06 12.28
C ALA A 69 -0.52 9.10 12.47
N VAL A 70 0.22 8.32 11.68
CA VAL A 70 1.70 8.24 11.74
C VAL A 70 2.39 8.98 10.59
N CYS A 71 1.65 9.68 9.75
CA CYS A 71 2.22 10.34 8.57
C CYS A 71 3.11 11.52 8.99
N PRO A 72 4.41 11.55 8.61
CA PRO A 72 5.31 12.63 9.00
C PRO A 72 4.90 13.99 8.43
N ARG A 73 4.11 14.04 7.35
CA ARG A 73 3.54 15.31 6.87
C ARG A 73 2.57 15.94 7.85
N GLY A 74 1.95 15.17 8.74
CA GLY A 74 1.04 15.71 9.75
C GLY A 74 1.71 16.70 10.72
N THR A 75 3.04 16.68 10.84
CA THR A 75 3.79 17.68 11.64
C THR A 75 4.12 18.95 10.86
N VAL A 76 3.97 18.94 9.54
CA VAL A 76 4.26 20.06 8.64
C VAL A 76 2.97 20.74 8.20
N ASP A 77 2.01 19.96 7.70
CA ASP A 77 0.70 20.42 7.27
C ASP A 77 -0.40 19.39 7.52
N ALA A 78 -0.62 18.46 6.61
CA ALA A 78 -1.68 17.47 6.67
C ALA A 78 -1.15 16.10 6.25
N PRO A 79 -1.62 15.01 6.89
CA PRO A 79 -1.36 13.67 6.42
C PRO A 79 -1.77 13.49 4.96
N VAL A 80 -1.06 12.61 4.25
CA VAL A 80 -1.47 12.20 2.90
C VAL A 80 -2.80 11.45 3.01
N GLN A 81 -3.80 11.89 2.25
CA GLN A 81 -5.12 11.23 2.17
C GLN A 81 -5.05 9.95 1.34
N LEU A 82 -4.39 8.92 1.90
CA LEU A 82 -4.13 7.65 1.21
C LEU A 82 -5.44 6.92 0.87
N ASN A 83 -6.42 6.93 1.77
CA ASN A 83 -7.73 6.30 1.55
C ASN A 83 -8.44 6.86 0.31
N LEU A 84 -8.34 8.17 0.06
CA LEU A 84 -8.90 8.76 -1.16
C LEU A 84 -8.19 8.25 -2.43
N LEU A 85 -6.88 8.01 -2.36
CA LEU A 85 -6.13 7.41 -3.47
C LEU A 85 -6.51 5.94 -3.66
N GLU A 86 -6.71 5.17 -2.58
CA GLU A 86 -7.20 3.79 -2.64
C GLU A 86 -8.60 3.72 -3.27
N LYS A 87 -9.53 4.57 -2.82
CA LYS A 87 -10.86 4.72 -3.42
C LYS A 87 -10.79 5.10 -4.90
N ALA A 88 -9.91 6.04 -5.26
CA ALA A 88 -9.69 6.43 -6.65
C ALA A 88 -9.13 5.26 -7.48
N ALA A 89 -8.18 4.48 -6.97
CA ALA A 89 -7.65 3.30 -7.66
C ALA A 89 -8.76 2.27 -7.92
N VAL A 90 -9.65 2.05 -6.95
CA VAL A 90 -10.82 1.16 -7.11
C VAL A 90 -11.81 1.72 -8.14
N ALA A 91 -12.09 3.02 -8.10
CA ALA A 91 -13.09 3.66 -8.97
C ALA A 91 -12.64 3.78 -10.44
N TYR A 92 -11.36 4.10 -10.68
CA TYR A 92 -10.85 4.42 -12.01
C TYR A 92 -10.08 3.29 -12.70
N ALA A 93 -9.86 2.16 -12.03
CA ALA A 93 -9.29 0.99 -12.70
C ALA A 93 -10.25 0.42 -13.74
N ALA A 94 -9.81 0.39 -15.00
CA ALA A 94 -10.55 -0.21 -16.10
C ALA A 94 -10.58 -1.75 -16.02
N ASN A 95 -9.59 -2.36 -15.38
CA ASN A 95 -9.54 -3.81 -15.18
C ASN A 95 -9.38 -4.17 -13.71
N THR A 96 -10.47 -4.66 -13.11
CA THR A 96 -10.54 -5.11 -11.72
C THR A 96 -10.61 -6.64 -11.60
N LYS A 97 -10.45 -7.37 -12.70
CA LYS A 97 -10.53 -8.83 -12.68
C LYS A 97 -9.39 -9.42 -11.85
N PRO A 98 -9.66 -10.48 -11.05
CA PRO A 98 -8.61 -11.19 -10.33
C PRO A 98 -7.53 -11.71 -11.27
N ASN A 99 -6.30 -11.82 -10.78
CA ASN A 99 -5.25 -12.50 -11.54
C ASN A 99 -5.65 -13.96 -11.76
N SER A 100 -5.57 -14.41 -13.00
CA SER A 100 -5.62 -15.83 -13.32
C SER A 100 -4.25 -16.43 -13.07
N TYR A 101 -4.17 -17.40 -12.16
CA TYR A 101 -2.96 -18.16 -11.91
C TYR A 101 -3.08 -19.51 -12.61
N ASN A 102 -2.04 -19.89 -13.36
CA ASN A 102 -1.89 -21.25 -13.85
C ASN A 102 -1.46 -22.14 -12.67
N LEU A 103 -2.45 -22.64 -11.93
CA LEU A 103 -2.21 -23.49 -10.77
C LEU A 103 -2.11 -24.96 -11.19
N PRO A 104 -1.08 -25.70 -10.73
CA PRO A 104 -1.02 -27.13 -10.95
C PRO A 104 -2.16 -27.85 -10.22
N PRO A 105 -2.64 -28.99 -10.73
CA PRO A 105 -3.69 -29.76 -10.07
C PRO A 105 -3.22 -30.23 -8.69
N LYS A 106 -4.04 -29.97 -7.65
CA LYS A 106 -3.79 -30.47 -6.29
C LYS A 106 -4.46 -31.83 -6.09
N LYS A 107 -3.77 -32.76 -5.42
CA LYS A 107 -4.31 -34.10 -5.10
C LYS A 107 -5.39 -34.09 -4.01
N GLY A 108 -5.39 -33.07 -3.15
CA GLY A 108 -6.32 -32.95 -2.02
C GLY A 108 -7.49 -32.00 -2.31
N ARG A 109 -8.55 -32.12 -1.49
CA ARG A 109 -9.71 -31.22 -1.49
C ARG A 109 -9.62 -30.25 -0.31
N ILE A 110 -10.01 -29.00 -0.52
CA ILE A 110 -10.05 -27.95 0.50
C ILE A 110 -11.49 -27.44 0.54
N ALA A 111 -12.07 -27.35 1.74
CA ALA A 111 -13.34 -26.68 1.98
C ALA A 111 -13.07 -25.41 2.78
N VAL A 112 -13.74 -24.33 2.41
CA VAL A 112 -13.76 -23.07 3.17
C VAL A 112 -15.15 -22.95 3.77
N VAL A 113 -15.25 -22.98 5.10
CA VAL A 113 -16.48 -22.74 5.85
C VAL A 113 -16.34 -21.38 6.50
N GLY A 114 -17.19 -20.44 6.09
CA GLY A 114 -17.27 -19.09 6.67
C GLY A 114 -18.13 -19.10 7.92
#